data_AF-A0A3P8KBL4-F1
#
_entry.id   AF-A0A3P8KBL4-F1
#
_cell.length_a   1.000
_cell.length_b   1.000
_cell.length_c   1.000
_cell.angle_alpha   90.00
_cell.angle_beta   90.00
_cell.angle_gamma   90.00
#
_symmetry.space_group_name_H-M   'P 1'
#
loop_
_entity.id
_entity.type
_entity.pdbx_description
1 polymer ?
#
loop_
_entity_poly.entity_id
_entity_poly.type
_entity_poly.pdbx_seq_one_letter_code
_entity_poly.pdbx_strand_id
1 'polypeptide(L)'
;MPWGGGFGFSRYHDDGDWSSLYAMMFKDSHNEWQPIIGYGWEKGWYLDSARDFRLGLGVTAGITARDDFANYVPLPIILPLFSASYQRISVQFTYIPGTYNNGNVLFAWLRYGF
;
A
#
# COMPACT_ATOMS: atom_id res chain seq x y z
N MET A 1 -19.00 -4.83 -4.60
CA MET A 1 -17.77 -5.48 -4.10
C MET A 1 -16.63 -4.53 -4.36
N PRO A 2 -15.82 -4.15 -3.36
CA PRO A 2 -14.63 -3.33 -3.58
C PRO A 2 -13.66 -4.15 -4.43
N TRP A 3 -13.52 -3.78 -5.70
CA TRP A 3 -12.53 -4.33 -6.61
C TRP A 3 -11.53 -3.21 -6.91
N GLY A 4 -10.27 -3.56 -6.91
CA GLY A 4 -9.21 -2.65 -7.31
C GLY A 4 -8.07 -3.41 -7.96
N GLY A 5 -7.16 -2.65 -8.53
CA GLY A 5 -5.93 -3.17 -9.09
C GLY A 5 -4.90 -2.08 -9.15
N GLY A 6 -3.65 -2.48 -9.30
CA GLY A 6 -2.59 -1.52 -9.49
C GLY A 6 -1.31 -2.18 -9.98
N PHE A 7 -0.37 -1.32 -10.31
CA PHE A 7 0.94 -1.69 -10.80
C PHE A 7 1.97 -0.78 -10.15
N GLY A 8 3.22 -1.22 -10.13
CA GLY A 8 4.30 -0.44 -9.56
C GLY A 8 5.65 -1.00 -9.92
N PHE A 9 6.66 -0.14 -9.76
CA PHE A 9 8.06 -0.51 -9.88
C PHE A 9 8.64 -0.58 -8.48
N SER A 10 9.16 -1.74 -8.12
CA SER A 10 9.66 -1.99 -6.78
C SER A 10 11.07 -2.55 -6.81
N ARG A 11 11.86 -2.22 -5.79
CA ARG A 11 13.25 -2.66 -5.64
C ARG A 11 13.50 -3.10 -4.21
N TYR A 12 14.23 -4.21 -4.07
CA TYR A 12 14.86 -4.59 -2.82
C TYR A 12 16.29 -4.07 -2.79
N HIS A 13 16.71 -3.58 -1.64
CA HIS A 13 18.05 -3.08 -1.37
C HIS A 13 18.86 -4.15 -0.63
N ASP A 14 20.19 -3.98 -0.62
CA ASP A 14 21.12 -4.96 -0.07
C ASP A 14 21.00 -5.11 1.46
N ASP A 15 20.49 -4.09 2.13
CA ASP A 15 20.17 -4.04 3.56
C ASP A 15 18.85 -4.76 3.92
N GLY A 16 18.08 -5.21 2.92
CA GLY A 16 16.79 -5.88 3.08
C GLY A 16 15.58 -4.95 2.99
N ASP A 17 15.81 -3.65 2.80
CA ASP A 17 14.76 -2.66 2.66
C ASP A 17 14.09 -2.77 1.29
N TRP A 18 12.83 -2.38 1.25
CA TRP A 18 12.03 -2.38 0.04
C TRP A 18 11.54 -0.98 -0.24
N SER A 19 11.58 -0.57 -1.51
CA SER A 19 10.87 0.62 -1.95
C SER A 19 10.09 0.38 -3.23
N SER A 20 9.05 1.17 -3.44
CA SER A 20 8.26 1.10 -4.66
C SER A 20 7.58 2.41 -4.98
N LEU A 21 7.59 2.75 -6.26
CA LEU A 21 6.59 3.65 -6.83
C LEU A 21 5.40 2.80 -7.27
N TYR A 22 4.19 3.18 -6.91
CA TYR A 22 2.98 2.43 -7.26
C TYR A 22 1.85 3.36 -7.70
N ALA A 23 0.98 2.83 -8.54
CA ALA A 23 -0.32 3.41 -8.85
C ALA A 23 -1.37 2.32 -8.67
N MET A 24 -2.40 2.60 -7.88
CA MET A 24 -3.54 1.71 -7.68
C MET A 24 -4.84 2.49 -7.92
N MET A 25 -5.89 1.76 -8.29
CA MET A 25 -7.24 2.31 -8.40
C MET A 25 -8.19 1.31 -7.77
N PHE A 26 -8.99 1.76 -6.81
CA PHE A 26 -9.91 0.92 -6.06
C PHE A 26 -11.30 1.52 -6.01
N LYS A 27 -12.29 0.65 -5.93
CA LYS A 27 -13.69 1.04 -5.84
C LYS A 27 -14.15 1.11 -4.40
N ASP A 28 -14.66 2.26 -3.97
CA ASP A 28 -15.23 2.43 -2.62
C ASP A 28 -16.66 1.84 -2.55
N SER A 29 -17.22 1.78 -1.35
CA SER A 29 -18.57 1.37 -1.00
C SER A 29 -19.69 2.07 -1.81
N HIS A 30 -19.47 3.30 -2.27
CA HIS A 30 -20.37 4.04 -3.17
C HIS A 30 -20.16 3.75 -4.67
N ASN A 31 -19.32 2.76 -5.01
CA ASN A 31 -19.08 2.34 -6.38
C ASN A 31 -18.30 3.38 -7.23
N GLU A 32 -17.58 4.28 -6.58
CA GLU A 32 -16.72 5.29 -7.21
C GLU A 32 -15.26 4.84 -7.23
N TRP A 33 -14.54 5.25 -8.27
CA TRP A 33 -13.13 4.92 -8.42
C TRP A 33 -12.24 5.93 -7.70
N GLN A 34 -11.32 5.42 -6.89
CA GLN A 34 -10.34 6.21 -6.17
C GLN A 34 -8.94 5.82 -6.67
N PRO A 35 -8.30 6.66 -7.50
CA PRO A 35 -6.91 6.48 -7.87
C PRO A 35 -6.00 6.95 -6.74
N ILE A 36 -4.94 6.19 -6.51
CA ILE A 36 -3.83 6.54 -5.62
C ILE A 36 -2.52 6.32 -6.38
N ILE A 37 -1.63 7.29 -6.31
CA ILE A 37 -0.22 7.15 -6.69
C ILE A 37 0.63 7.41 -5.46
N GLY A 38 1.69 6.63 -5.26
CA GLY A 38 2.52 6.82 -4.09
C GLY A 38 3.90 6.19 -4.19
N TYR A 39 4.70 6.52 -3.20
CA TYR A 39 5.99 5.91 -2.92
C TYR A 39 5.93 5.24 -1.55
N GLY A 40 6.14 3.92 -1.54
CA GLY A 40 6.26 3.11 -0.35
C GLY A 40 7.72 2.83 -0.05
N TRP A 41 8.08 2.85 1.24
CA TRP A 41 9.33 2.32 1.74
C TRP A 41 9.05 1.45 2.97
N GLU A 42 9.70 0.30 3.05
CA GLU A 42 9.60 -0.63 4.17
C GLU A 42 10.99 -1.10 4.58
N LYS A 43 11.29 -0.96 5.86
CA LYS A 43 12.38 -1.71 6.48
C LYS A 43 12.03 -3.18 6.50
N GLY A 44 12.95 -4.04 6.06
CA GLY A 44 12.72 -5.48 5.95
C GLY A 44 13.54 -6.32 6.93
N TRP A 45 12.93 -7.40 7.42
CA TRP A 45 13.62 -8.44 8.18
C TRP A 45 13.32 -9.80 7.58
N TYR A 46 14.38 -10.54 7.21
CA TYR A 46 14.28 -11.92 6.78
C TYR A 46 14.31 -12.84 8.00
N LEU A 47 13.35 -13.74 8.12
CA LEU A 47 13.27 -14.68 9.25
C LEU A 47 14.01 -15.99 9.00
N ASP A 48 14.45 -16.21 7.76
CA ASP A 48 15.10 -17.43 7.32
C ASP A 48 16.44 -17.17 6.63
N SER A 49 17.35 -18.13 6.71
CA SER A 49 18.67 -18.03 6.06
C SER A 49 18.57 -18.06 4.54
N ALA A 50 17.50 -18.65 3.97
CA ALA A 50 17.25 -18.67 2.54
C ALA A 50 16.67 -17.35 2.00
N ARG A 51 16.30 -16.42 2.89
CA ARG A 51 15.67 -15.13 2.56
C ARG A 51 14.35 -15.27 1.79
N ASP A 52 13.63 -16.37 2.00
CA ASP A 52 12.32 -16.62 1.43
C ASP A 52 11.22 -15.87 2.20
N PHE A 53 11.34 -15.72 3.52
CA PHE A 53 10.32 -15.11 4.37
C PHE A 53 10.76 -13.73 4.88
N ARG A 54 10.02 -12.69 4.50
CA ARG A 54 10.30 -11.29 4.88
C ARG A 54 9.11 -10.65 5.57
N LEU A 55 9.36 -10.02 6.71
CA LEU A 55 8.45 -9.05 7.32
C LEU A 55 8.92 -7.63 7.01
N GLY A 56 7.99 -6.74 6.70
CA GLY A 56 8.26 -5.34 6.40
C GLY A 56 7.46 -4.40 7.27
N LEU A 57 8.11 -3.31 7.68
CA LEU A 57 7.48 -2.18 8.36
C LEU A 57 8.01 -0.88 7.77
N GLY A 58 7.13 0.03 7.42
CA GLY A 58 7.52 1.36 7.02
C GLY A 58 6.34 2.27 6.77
N VAL A 59 6.47 3.07 5.72
CA VAL A 59 5.55 4.17 5.43
C VAL A 59 5.33 4.27 3.93
N THR A 60 4.13 4.70 3.57
CA THR A 60 3.81 5.13 2.21
C THR A 60 3.39 6.59 2.22
N ALA A 61 3.90 7.35 1.27
CA ALA A 61 3.48 8.71 1.00
C ALA A 61 2.93 8.78 -0.42
N GLY A 62 1.77 9.38 -0.60
CA GLY A 62 1.11 9.40 -1.90
C GLY A 62 0.10 10.51 -2.04
N ILE A 63 -0.51 10.53 -3.21
CA ILE A 63 -1.61 11.42 -3.56
C ILE A 63 -2.77 10.52 -3.96
N THR A 64 -3.92 10.76 -3.34
CA THR A 64 -5.19 10.12 -3.71
C THR A 64 -6.16 11.19 -4.18
N ALA A 65 -7.14 10.80 -4.99
CA ALA A 65 -8.26 11.65 -5.35
C ALA A 65 -9.58 10.91 -5.10
N ARG A 66 -10.57 11.62 -4.55
CA ARG A 66 -11.91 11.10 -4.29
C ARG A 66 -12.94 12.03 -4.90
N ASP A 67 -14.01 11.47 -5.47
CA ASP A 67 -15.11 12.24 -6.05
C ASP A 67 -15.96 12.89 -4.92
N ASP A 68 -16.30 12.09 -3.89
CA ASP A 68 -17.01 12.51 -2.66
C ASP A 68 -16.37 13.68 -1.87
N PHE A 69 -15.08 13.98 -2.06
CA PHE A 69 -14.36 15.01 -1.31
C PHE A 69 -13.75 16.06 -2.25
N ALA A 70 -14.38 17.23 -2.33
CA ALA A 70 -13.89 18.43 -3.00
C ALA A 70 -13.64 18.32 -4.53
N ASN A 71 -14.33 17.45 -5.28
CA ASN A 71 -14.22 17.29 -6.74
C ASN A 71 -12.82 16.84 -7.24
N TYR A 72 -12.33 15.67 -6.84
CA TYR A 72 -11.03 15.13 -7.26
C TYR A 72 -9.81 16.01 -6.89
N VAL A 73 -9.90 16.85 -5.85
CA VAL A 73 -8.71 17.55 -5.35
C VAL A 73 -7.68 16.52 -4.88
N PRO A 74 -6.43 16.60 -5.35
CA PRO A 74 -5.37 15.69 -4.93
C PRO A 74 -5.09 15.86 -3.44
N LEU A 75 -5.34 14.81 -2.67
CA LEU A 75 -5.12 14.76 -1.23
C LEU A 75 -3.79 14.06 -0.92
N PRO A 76 -2.81 14.75 -0.30
CA PRO A 76 -1.61 14.08 0.16
C PRO A 76 -1.94 13.17 1.33
N ILE A 77 -1.41 11.96 1.31
CA ILE A 77 -1.55 10.98 2.39
C ILE A 77 -0.18 10.46 2.79
N ILE A 78 -0.01 10.22 4.09
CA ILE A 78 1.13 9.50 4.64
C ILE A 78 0.57 8.47 5.59
N LEU A 79 0.84 7.19 5.33
CA LEU A 79 0.24 6.09 6.06
C LEU A 79 1.32 5.06 6.45
N PRO A 80 1.14 4.37 7.60
CA PRO A 80 2.00 3.25 7.94
C PRO A 80 1.78 2.09 6.96
N LEU A 81 2.85 1.38 6.61
CA LEU A 81 2.84 0.26 5.68
C LEU A 81 3.44 -0.97 6.35
N PHE A 82 2.77 -2.11 6.23
CA PHE A 82 3.20 -3.39 6.77
C PHE A 82 3.17 -4.43 5.68
N SER A 83 4.12 -5.37 5.71
CA SER A 83 4.15 -6.49 4.79
C SER A 83 4.57 -7.80 5.43
N ALA A 84 4.00 -8.88 4.90
CA ALA A 84 4.48 -10.23 5.09
C ALA A 84 4.65 -10.86 3.71
N SER A 85 5.86 -11.31 3.41
CA SER A 85 6.23 -11.80 2.09
C SER A 85 6.83 -13.19 2.15
N TYR A 86 6.47 -14.01 1.17
CA TYR A 86 7.08 -15.28 0.89
C TYR A 86 7.49 -15.31 -0.59
N GLN A 87 8.80 -15.34 -0.85
CA GLN A 87 9.39 -15.30 -2.17
C GLN A 87 8.86 -14.10 -3.00
N ARG A 88 8.06 -14.38 -4.03
CA ARG A 88 7.50 -13.38 -4.95
C ARG A 88 6.13 -12.85 -4.54
N ILE A 89 5.50 -13.46 -3.52
CA ILE A 89 4.17 -13.09 -3.05
C ILE A 89 4.32 -12.26 -1.78
N SER A 90 3.69 -11.10 -1.75
CA SER A 90 3.64 -10.23 -0.57
C SER A 90 2.18 -9.89 -0.25
N VAL A 91 1.79 -10.04 1.00
CA VAL A 91 0.58 -9.43 1.54
C VAL A 91 0.99 -8.13 2.19
N GLN A 92 0.42 -7.02 1.72
CA GLN A 92 0.67 -5.68 2.25
C GLN A 92 -0.61 -5.09 2.79
N PHE A 93 -0.49 -4.28 3.83
CA PHE A 93 -1.61 -3.51 4.34
C PHE A 93 -1.17 -2.17 4.92
N THR A 94 -2.10 -1.23 4.88
CA THR A 94 -1.96 0.09 5.46
C THR A 94 -3.15 0.40 6.36
N TYR A 95 -2.89 1.17 7.40
CA TYR A 95 -3.92 1.63 8.32
C TYR A 95 -4.19 3.11 8.07
N ILE A 96 -5.43 3.42 7.70
CA ILE A 96 -5.90 4.79 7.55
C ILE A 96 -6.50 5.21 8.90
N PRO A 97 -5.84 6.13 9.64
CA PRO A 97 -6.41 6.65 10.87
C PRO A 97 -7.58 7.60 10.55
N GLY A 98 -8.61 7.53 11.38
CA GLY A 98 -9.78 8.39 11.27
C GLY A 98 -10.30 8.80 12.64
N THR A 99 -11.31 9.67 12.63
CA THR A 99 -11.96 10.20 13.82
C THR A 99 -13.19 9.36 14.19
N TYR A 100 -13.80 9.65 15.35
CA TYR A 100 -15.00 8.96 15.80
C TYR A 100 -16.09 9.05 14.72
N ASN A 101 -16.60 7.89 14.29
CA ASN A 101 -17.59 7.73 13.22
C ASN A 101 -17.10 7.95 11.77
N ASN A 102 -15.80 8.18 11.53
CA ASN A 102 -15.24 8.34 10.18
C ASN A 102 -13.78 7.84 10.08
N GLY A 103 -13.53 6.82 9.26
CA GLY A 103 -12.20 6.58 8.69
C GLY A 103 -11.23 5.69 9.47
N ASN A 104 -11.71 4.68 10.21
CA ASN A 104 -10.84 3.60 10.72
C ASN A 104 -10.85 2.44 9.71
N VAL A 105 -9.94 2.48 8.74
CA VAL A 105 -9.92 1.51 7.63
C VAL A 105 -8.57 0.82 7.55
N LEU A 106 -8.61 -0.51 7.61
CA LEU A 106 -7.48 -1.35 7.22
C LEU A 106 -7.64 -1.69 5.74
N PHE A 107 -6.69 -1.24 4.93
CA PHE A 107 -6.66 -1.54 3.50
C PHE A 107 -5.52 -2.50 3.21
N ALA A 108 -5.85 -3.67 2.66
CA ALA A 108 -4.90 -4.73 2.37
C ALA A 108 -4.94 -5.13 0.89
N TRP A 109 -3.79 -5.50 0.34
CA TRP A 109 -3.67 -5.97 -1.03
C TRP A 109 -2.61 -7.08 -1.13
N LEU A 110 -2.77 -7.90 -2.16
CA LEU A 110 -1.78 -8.89 -2.55
C LEU A 110 -0.90 -8.31 -3.66
N ARG A 111 0.41 -8.39 -3.48
CA ARG A 111 1.42 -7.98 -4.45
C ARG A 111 2.16 -9.20 -4.95
N TYR A 112 2.32 -9.29 -6.26
CA TYR A 112 3.09 -10.35 -6.93
C TYR A 112 4.26 -9.72 -7.70
N GLY A 113 5.49 -10.15 -7.39
CA GLY A 113 6.70 -9.77 -8.12
C GLY A 113 6.96 -10.70 -9.29
N PHE A 114 6.79 -10.21 -10.52
CA PHE A 114 7.10 -10.94 -11.75
C PHE A 114 8.52 -10.64 -12.23
#